data_AF-A0A2D8N206-F1
#
_entry.id   AF-A0A2D8N206-F1
#
_cell.length_a   1.000
_cell.length_b   1.000
_cell.length_c   1.000
_cell.angle_alpha   90.00
_cell.angle_beta   90.00
_cell.angle_gamma   90.00
#
_symmetry.space_group_name_H-M   'P 1'
#
loop_
_entity.id
_entity.type
_entity.pdbx_description
1 polymer ?
#
loop_
_entity_poly.entity_id
_entity_poly.type
_entity_poly.pdbx_seq_one_letter_code
_entity_poly.pdbx_strand_id
1 'polypeptide(L)'
;MKRILSVLALLLLTATLALAQDSAVKSVLDRYEDFRPQADDLAMYQIDWAPSLEEAQKRARREKRPVFLVIIHAQYGDLTSGHC
;
A
#
# COMPACT_ATOMS: atom_id res chain seq x y z
N MET A 1 8.29 3.58 -53.35
CA MET A 1 8.61 2.52 -52.38
C MET A 1 9.27 3.02 -51.10
N LYS A 2 10.41 3.75 -51.14
CA LYS A 2 11.09 4.26 -49.92
C LYS A 2 10.19 5.05 -48.95
N ARG A 3 9.34 5.96 -49.46
CA ARG A 3 8.39 6.74 -48.62
C ARG A 3 7.35 5.86 -47.89
N ILE A 4 6.89 4.79 -48.54
CA ILE A 4 5.91 3.86 -47.95
C ILE A 4 6.57 3.04 -46.84
N LEU A 5 7.82 2.60 -47.07
CA LEU A 5 8.61 1.90 -46.06
C LEU A 5 8.87 2.78 -44.81
N SER A 6 9.18 4.06 -45.01
CA SER A 6 9.40 5.00 -43.91
C SER A 6 8.14 5.26 -43.09
N VAL A 7 6.98 5.38 -43.74
CA VAL A 7 5.69 5.55 -43.04
C VAL A 7 5.32 4.29 -42.26
N LEU A 8 5.54 3.10 -42.84
CA LEU A 8 5.28 1.83 -42.16
C LEU A 8 6.20 1.64 -40.94
N ALA A 9 7.49 1.98 -41.07
CA ALA A 9 8.45 1.92 -39.97
C ALA A 9 8.08 2.89 -38.83
N LEU A 10 7.60 4.09 -39.16
CA LEU A 10 7.14 5.06 -38.17
C LEU A 10 5.89 4.58 -37.43
N LEU A 11 4.92 3.99 -38.16
CA LEU A 11 3.71 3.40 -37.57
C LEU A 11 4.03 2.23 -36.63
N LEU A 12 4.96 1.36 -37.02
CA LEU A 12 5.43 0.24 -36.18
C LEU A 12 6.14 0.74 -34.92
N LEU A 13 6.92 1.83 -35.00
CA LEU A 13 7.54 2.44 -33.82
C LEU A 13 6.52 3.04 -32.84
N THR A 14 5.42 3.62 -33.35
CA THR A 14 4.37 4.17 -32.48
C THR A 14 3.53 3.09 -31.80
N ALA A 15 3.39 1.91 -32.44
CA ALA A 15 2.65 0.79 -31.89
C ALA A 15 3.38 0.10 -30.72
N THR A 16 4.73 0.15 -30.67
CA THR A 16 5.52 -0.41 -29.57
C THR A 16 5.63 0.51 -28.36
N LEU A 17 5.39 1.81 -28.53
CA LEU A 17 5.39 2.80 -27.44
C LEU A 17 4.07 2.89 -26.69
N ALA A 18 3.00 2.30 -27.22
CA ALA A 18 1.78 2.05 -26.47
C ALA A 18 2.07 0.93 -25.47
N LEU A 19 2.72 1.29 -24.35
CA LEU A 19 2.78 0.42 -23.18
C LEU A 19 1.35 -0.08 -22.93
N ALA A 20 1.21 -1.39 -22.81
CA ALA A 20 0.03 -2.03 -22.27
C ALA A 20 -0.10 -1.65 -20.79
N GLN A 21 -0.46 -0.38 -20.51
CA GLN A 21 -0.96 0.01 -19.22
C GLN A 21 -2.31 -0.66 -19.09
N ASP A 22 -2.33 -1.72 -18.28
CA ASP A 22 -3.57 -2.36 -17.89
C ASP A 22 -4.44 -1.29 -17.20
N SER A 23 -5.53 -0.92 -17.87
CA SER A 23 -6.50 0.04 -17.38
C SER A 23 -7.05 -0.36 -15.99
N ALA A 24 -7.08 -1.65 -15.67
CA ALA A 24 -7.48 -2.13 -14.35
C ALA A 24 -6.43 -1.80 -13.28
N VAL A 25 -5.15 -1.98 -13.58
CA VAL A 25 -4.05 -1.61 -12.67
C VAL A 25 -4.06 -0.10 -12.43
N LYS A 26 -4.22 0.70 -13.49
CA LYS A 26 -4.33 2.15 -13.35
C LYS A 26 -5.52 2.57 -12.49
N SER A 27 -6.70 1.98 -12.69
CA SER A 27 -7.89 2.25 -11.88
C SER A 27 -7.69 1.92 -10.39
N VAL A 28 -7.01 0.80 -10.10
CA VAL A 28 -6.68 0.43 -8.71
C VAL A 28 -5.71 1.43 -8.07
N LEU A 29 -4.66 1.83 -8.79
CA LEU A 29 -3.68 2.79 -8.30
C LEU A 29 -4.29 4.18 -8.11
N ASP A 30 -5.07 4.66 -9.08
CA ASP A 30 -5.76 5.95 -9.00
C ASP A 30 -6.70 5.96 -7.77
N ARG A 31 -7.47 4.87 -7.55
CA ARG A 31 -8.31 4.73 -6.36
C ARG A 31 -7.51 4.66 -5.06
N TYR A 32 -6.35 4.01 -5.07
CA TYR A 32 -5.49 3.92 -3.89
C TYR A 32 -4.96 5.29 -3.47
N GLU A 33 -4.51 6.10 -4.43
CA GLU A 33 -4.06 7.47 -4.18
C GLU A 33 -5.17 8.34 -3.57
N ASP A 34 -6.44 8.12 -3.92
CA ASP A 34 -7.56 8.89 -3.37
C ASP A 34 -7.78 8.71 -1.85
N PHE A 35 -7.38 7.57 -1.28
CA PHE A 35 -7.57 7.29 0.16
C PHE A 35 -6.28 7.07 0.94
N ARG A 36 -5.13 7.00 0.27
CA ARG A 36 -3.85 6.82 0.95
C ARG A 36 -3.56 8.04 1.82
N PRO A 37 -3.21 7.86 3.11
CA PRO A 37 -2.77 8.96 3.96
C PRO A 37 -1.50 9.62 3.40
N GLN A 38 -1.39 10.94 3.56
CA GLN A 38 -0.19 11.69 3.19
C GLN A 38 0.98 11.33 4.11
N ALA A 39 2.21 11.65 3.70
CA ALA A 39 3.40 11.28 4.47
C ALA A 39 3.39 11.85 5.90
N ASP A 40 2.79 13.04 6.09
CA ASP A 40 2.58 13.71 7.37
C ASP A 40 1.41 13.15 8.19
N ASP A 41 0.48 12.41 7.55
CA ASP A 41 -0.57 11.65 8.23
C ASP A 41 -0.07 10.29 8.76
N LEU A 42 1.09 9.83 8.27
CA LEU A 42 1.67 8.55 8.65
C LEU A 42 2.55 8.69 9.88
N ALA A 43 2.30 7.85 10.89
CA ALA A 43 3.16 7.69 12.04
C ALA A 43 3.63 6.23 12.15
N MET A 44 4.93 6.03 12.30
CA MET A 44 5.53 4.73 12.57
C MET A 44 5.76 4.57 14.06
N TYR A 45 5.17 3.53 14.65
CA TYR A 45 5.39 3.14 16.04
C TYR A 45 6.03 1.76 16.05
N GLN A 46 6.99 1.54 16.96
CA GLN A 46 7.49 0.21 17.21
C GLN A 46 6.36 -0.66 17.76
N ILE A 47 6.20 -1.87 17.22
CA ILE A 47 5.29 -2.87 17.79
C ILE A 47 5.92 -3.37 19.08
N ASP A 48 5.36 -2.95 20.21
CA ASP A 48 5.74 -3.35 21.57
C ASP A 48 4.51 -3.88 22.32
N TRP A 49 4.69 -4.99 23.01
CA TRP A 49 3.64 -5.59 23.83
C TRP A 49 3.63 -4.97 25.23
N ALA A 50 2.44 -4.75 25.77
CA ALA A 50 2.24 -4.33 27.14
C ALA A 50 1.62 -5.48 27.96
N PRO A 51 1.98 -5.63 29.25
CA PRO A 51 1.47 -6.70 30.09
C PRO A 51 -0.01 -6.51 30.49
N SER A 52 -0.55 -5.31 30.34
CA SER A 52 -1.95 -4.99 30.61
C SER A 52 -2.44 -3.82 29.74
N LEU A 53 -3.76 -3.71 29.58
CA LEU A 53 -4.38 -2.59 28.89
C LEU A 53 -4.09 -1.25 29.59
N GLU A 54 -4.04 -1.24 30.92
CA GLU A 54 -3.75 -0.04 31.70
C GLU A 54 -2.35 0.51 31.39
N GLU A 55 -1.32 -0.35 31.36
CA GLU A 55 0.04 0.04 31.02
C GLU A 55 0.16 0.49 29.56
N ALA A 56 -0.54 -0.20 28.64
CA ALA A 56 -0.63 0.23 27.24
C ALA A 56 -1.20 1.66 27.12
N GLN A 57 -2.31 1.94 27.81
CA GLN A 57 -2.96 3.25 27.79
C GLN A 57 -2.11 4.35 28.43
N LYS A 58 -1.42 4.04 29.55
CA LYS A 58 -0.51 4.97 30.21
C LYS A 58 0.65 5.35 29.29
N ARG A 59 1.25 4.38 28.61
CA ARG A 59 2.29 4.59 27.61
C ARG A 59 1.77 5.41 26.42
N ALA A 60 0.62 5.04 25.88
CA ALA A 60 -0.03 5.72 24.75
C ALA A 60 -0.26 7.22 25.02
N ARG A 61 -0.75 7.57 26.21
CA ARG A 61 -0.92 8.98 26.61
C ARG A 61 0.40 9.74 26.69
N ARG A 62 1.45 9.10 27.25
CA ARG A 62 2.77 9.71 27.41
C ARG A 62 3.46 9.95 26.07
N GLU A 63 3.39 8.97 25.17
CA GLU A 63 4.09 8.96 23.89
C GLU A 63 3.24 9.50 22.74
N LYS A 64 1.98 9.89 23.01
CA LYS A 64 1.00 10.37 22.02
C LYS A 64 0.82 9.39 20.85
N ARG A 65 0.76 8.09 21.17
CA ARG A 65 0.64 7.00 20.20
C ARG A 65 -0.70 6.25 20.35
N PRO A 66 -1.23 5.61 19.29
CA PRO A 66 -2.43 4.80 19.39
C PRO A 66 -2.18 3.49 20.16
N VAL A 67 -3.26 2.90 20.67
CA VAL A 67 -3.27 1.54 21.24
C VAL A 67 -3.89 0.60 20.22
N PHE A 68 -3.15 -0.45 19.84
CA PHE A 68 -3.67 -1.54 19.02
C PHE A 68 -4.03 -2.72 19.92
N LEU A 69 -5.32 -3.01 20.05
CA LEU A 69 -5.81 -4.10 20.89
C LEU A 69 -6.12 -5.34 20.04
N VAL A 70 -5.41 -6.42 20.32
CA VAL A 70 -5.66 -7.73 19.71
C VAL A 70 -6.35 -8.63 20.73
N ILE A 71 -7.56 -9.08 20.44
CA ILE A 71 -8.30 -10.05 21.27
C ILE A 71 -8.28 -11.40 20.54
N ILE A 72 -7.55 -12.35 21.09
CA ILE A 72 -7.48 -13.72 20.54
C ILE A 72 -8.60 -14.53 21.20
N HIS A 73 -9.66 -14.79 20.44
CA HIS A 73 -10.65 -15.78 20.82
C HIS A 73 -10.15 -17.16 20.38
N ALA A 74 -10.02 -18.11 21.32
CA ALA A 74 -9.47 -19.46 21.10
C ALA A 74 -10.17 -20.28 19.98
N GLN A 75 -11.28 -19.79 19.42
CA GLN A 75 -12.00 -20.40 18.31
C GLN A 75 -11.40 -20.14 16.92
N TYR A 76 -10.55 -19.12 16.74
CA TYR A 76 -10.21 -18.61 15.40
C TYR A 76 -8.72 -18.74 14.99
N GLY A 77 -7.94 -19.57 15.71
CA GLY A 77 -6.59 -19.97 15.30
C GLY A 77 -5.48 -18.96 15.63
N ASP A 78 -4.25 -19.38 15.31
CA ASP A 78 -3.02 -18.66 15.63
C ASP A 78 -2.91 -17.31 14.91
N LEU A 79 -2.37 -16.30 15.63
CA LEU A 79 -2.03 -15.02 15.03
C LEU A 79 -0.78 -15.19 14.15
N THR A 80 -0.97 -15.24 12.83
CA THR A 80 0.14 -15.20 11.88
C THR A 80 0.38 -13.76 11.44
N SER A 81 1.53 -13.20 11.81
CA SER A 81 2.02 -11.92 11.28
C SER A 81 3.18 -12.16 10.33
N GLY A 82 3.05 -11.73 9.07
CA GLY A 82 4.16 -11.67 8.14
C GLY A 82 4.97 -10.39 8.37
N HIS A 83 6.29 -10.52 8.48
CA HIS A 83 7.18 -9.37 8.33
C HIS A 83 7.31 -9.06 6.83
N CYS A 84 7.00 -7.82 6.45
CA CYS A 84 7.30 -7.30 5.12
C CYS A 84 8.78 -6.95 4.97
#